data_AF-A0A7S3D5V2-F1
#
_entry.id   AF-A0A7S3D5V2-F1
#
_cell.length_a   1.000
_cell.length_b   1.000
_cell.length_c   1.000
_cell.angle_alpha   90.00
_cell.angle_beta   90.00
_cell.angle_gamma   90.00
#
_symmetry.space_group_name_H-M   'P 1'
#
loop_
_entity.id
_entity.type
_entity.pdbx_description
1 polymer ?
#
loop_
_entity_poly.entity_id
_entity_poly.type
_entity_poly.pdbx_seq_one_letter_code
_entity_poly.pdbx_strand_id
1 'polypeptide(L)'
;MGEGNAPTKLSFRVIACTSAEPDYPPSELNHHGPQTKGWQSSKFCEYPQEIVVQLKSTSPTIQQIQLLSHQSKISSKVEIFVGRDYRKRESEKVVASRIEFKRLGYTRLDPNDRSGYKARELKTIHVSAEGQFVKFVLQKCHVNTKNLYNQVGLIGVNFLGVEQSAATAMTEEENVDAMVAGEPAKRPSPYDDIAFELQIDAESAGKIKELAADKERAVADEDYDTAKKLKKEIEKLKEVGMAVAKLEAKKKKAVADEDYDTAKNLKMEIERLRNGGVQQQQMPAHFSQPPPVQHAPVVAVPESVLPTVPETAEGVGSPAVSHTSSATAGVAAISLLPADEVNERGGSERGGVHVGGGGEEGVVQPPLGFGSVAPPSNVAHDERVIPTMTDPTLRDQIWKEMETKEG
;
A
#
# COMPACT_ATOMS: atom_id res chain seq x y z
N MET A 1 -25.65 25.32 4.94
CA MET A 1 -24.26 24.83 5.09
C MET A 1 -24.19 23.43 4.53
N GLY A 2 -23.28 23.16 3.60
CA GLY A 2 -22.95 21.77 3.27
C GLY A 2 -22.24 21.18 4.47
N GLU A 3 -22.75 20.07 5.01
CA GLU A 3 -22.01 19.22 5.93
C GLU A 3 -20.59 19.06 5.37
N GLY A 4 -19.58 19.47 6.14
CA GLY A 4 -18.19 19.29 5.73
C GLY A 4 -17.92 17.79 5.68
N ASN A 5 -18.07 17.20 4.50
CA ASN A 5 -17.92 15.77 4.33
C ASN A 5 -16.52 15.37 4.79
N ALA A 6 -16.42 14.30 5.56
CA ALA A 6 -15.14 13.80 6.02
C ALA A 6 -14.26 13.43 4.81
N PRO A 7 -12.93 13.62 4.86
CA PRO A 7 -12.06 13.06 3.84
C PRO A 7 -12.25 11.54 3.80
N THR A 8 -12.68 11.06 2.64
CA THR A 8 -12.82 9.65 2.33
C THR A 8 -11.78 9.24 1.30
N LYS A 9 -11.54 7.93 1.19
CA LYS A 9 -10.64 7.40 0.18
C LYS A 9 -11.19 7.61 -1.23
N LEU A 10 -10.40 8.29 -2.07
CA LEU A 10 -10.72 8.54 -3.47
C LEU A 10 -10.23 7.38 -4.33
N SER A 11 -11.17 6.71 -5.01
CA SER A 11 -10.84 5.67 -5.99
C SER A 11 -10.13 6.26 -7.20
N PHE A 12 -9.14 5.55 -7.74
CA PHE A 12 -8.39 5.98 -8.90
C PHE A 12 -8.04 4.82 -9.83
N ARG A 13 -7.41 5.14 -10.96
CA ARG A 13 -6.70 4.20 -11.83
C ARG A 13 -5.44 4.83 -12.39
N VAL A 14 -4.38 4.06 -12.59
CA VAL A 14 -3.22 4.50 -13.37
C VAL A 14 -3.59 4.53 -14.86
N ILE A 15 -3.27 5.62 -15.55
CA ILE A 15 -3.60 5.82 -16.97
C ILE A 15 -2.35 5.95 -17.86
N ALA A 16 -1.19 6.28 -17.28
CA ALA A 16 0.07 6.33 -18.00
C ALA A 16 1.25 6.12 -17.06
N CYS A 17 2.34 5.57 -17.60
CA CYS A 17 3.65 5.54 -16.96
C CYS A 17 4.75 5.63 -18.02
N THR A 18 5.93 6.14 -17.67
CA THR A 18 7.07 6.22 -18.59
C THR A 18 7.63 4.84 -18.93
N SER A 19 7.79 3.97 -17.93
CA SER A 19 8.30 2.61 -18.11
C SER A 19 7.79 1.70 -17.01
N ALA A 20 7.92 0.38 -17.20
CA ALA A 20 7.64 -0.61 -16.18
C ALA A 20 8.40 -1.91 -16.47
N GLU A 21 8.74 -2.66 -15.42
CA GLU A 21 9.09 -4.07 -15.59
C GLU A 21 7.81 -4.90 -15.85
N PRO A 22 7.87 -5.94 -16.69
CA PRO A 22 6.71 -6.79 -17.01
C PRO A 22 6.04 -7.40 -15.77
N ASP A 23 6.83 -7.81 -14.78
CA ASP A 23 6.33 -8.43 -13.53
C ASP A 23 5.80 -7.43 -12.50
N TYR A 24 6.02 -6.13 -12.73
CA TYR A 24 5.69 -5.02 -11.83
C TYR A 24 4.99 -3.88 -12.58
N PRO A 25 3.84 -4.16 -13.25
CA PRO A 25 3.17 -3.19 -14.10
C PRO A 25 2.51 -2.07 -13.28
N PRO A 26 2.24 -0.90 -13.90
CA PRO A 26 1.56 0.22 -13.23
C PRO A 26 0.18 -0.15 -12.69
N SER A 27 -0.50 -1.14 -13.26
CA SER A 27 -1.81 -1.61 -12.82
C SER A 27 -1.81 -2.18 -11.40
N GLU A 28 -0.66 -2.64 -10.89
CA GLU A 28 -0.52 -3.11 -9.50
C GLU A 28 -0.81 -2.00 -8.49
N LEU A 29 -0.65 -0.72 -8.85
CA LEU A 29 -0.96 0.41 -7.97
C LEU A 29 -2.47 0.63 -7.78
N ASN A 30 -3.33 0.04 -8.61
CA ASN A 30 -4.78 0.22 -8.51
C ASN A 30 -5.40 -0.55 -7.33
N HIS A 31 -4.66 -1.52 -6.77
CA HIS A 31 -5.15 -2.43 -5.74
C HIS A 31 -4.13 -2.53 -4.61
N HIS A 32 -4.60 -2.43 -3.38
CA HIS A 32 -3.78 -2.70 -2.21
C HIS A 32 -4.23 -4.01 -1.58
N GLY A 33 -3.25 -4.85 -1.31
CA GLY A 33 -3.42 -6.09 -0.59
C GLY A 33 -2.06 -6.70 -0.23
N PRO A 34 -2.04 -7.74 0.60
CA PRO A 34 -0.82 -8.42 1.02
C PRO A 34 0.01 -8.98 -0.14
N GLN A 35 -0.65 -9.28 -1.25
CA GLN A 35 -0.02 -9.84 -2.45
C GLN A 35 0.38 -8.77 -3.48
N THR A 36 0.05 -7.50 -3.25
CA THR A 36 0.40 -6.40 -4.15
C THR A 36 1.92 -6.30 -4.26
N LYS A 37 2.42 -6.39 -5.49
CA LYS A 37 3.85 -6.23 -5.79
C LYS A 37 4.22 -4.76 -6.00
N GLY A 38 3.24 -3.97 -6.44
CA GLY A 38 3.45 -2.59 -6.83
C GLY A 38 4.08 -2.43 -8.21
N TRP A 39 4.40 -1.19 -8.55
CA TRP A 39 5.06 -0.81 -9.79
C TRP A 39 6.56 -0.64 -9.58
N GLN A 40 7.34 -1.02 -10.58
CA GLN A 40 8.77 -0.73 -10.69
C GLN A 40 9.10 -0.25 -12.10
N SER A 41 9.92 0.80 -12.22
CA SER A 41 10.45 1.24 -13.51
C SER A 41 11.25 0.15 -14.19
N SER A 42 11.45 0.21 -15.51
CA SER A 42 12.35 -0.70 -16.20
C SER A 42 13.78 -0.63 -15.64
N LYS A 43 14.54 -1.72 -15.73
CA LYS A 43 15.96 -1.75 -15.35
C LYS A 43 16.75 -0.70 -16.13
N PHE A 44 17.67 -0.02 -15.46
CA PHE A 44 18.49 1.06 -16.03
C PHE A 44 17.67 2.17 -16.71
N CYS A 45 16.46 2.44 -16.21
CA CYS A 45 15.60 3.48 -16.77
C CYS A 45 16.28 4.85 -16.78
N GLU A 46 15.95 5.64 -17.79
CA GLU A 46 16.31 7.06 -17.82
C GLU A 46 15.46 7.85 -16.82
N TYR A 47 16.04 8.87 -16.21
CA TYR A 47 15.30 9.73 -15.28
C TYR A 47 14.89 11.05 -15.95
N PRO A 48 13.73 11.62 -15.58
CA PRO A 48 12.79 11.14 -14.56
C PRO A 48 11.82 10.07 -15.06
N GLN A 49 11.23 9.33 -14.13
CA GLN A 49 10.12 8.41 -14.39
C GLN A 49 8.79 9.06 -14.01
N GLU A 50 7.79 8.98 -14.86
CA GLU A 50 6.47 9.55 -14.62
C GLU A 50 5.39 8.48 -14.43
N ILE A 51 4.43 8.76 -13.54
CA ILE A 51 3.19 8.00 -13.40
C ILE A 51 2.04 8.98 -13.34
N VAL A 52 0.99 8.74 -14.12
CA VAL A 52 -0.22 9.55 -14.13
C VAL A 52 -1.40 8.69 -13.71
N VAL A 53 -2.14 9.18 -12.71
CA VAL A 53 -3.37 8.56 -12.23
C VAL A 53 -4.57 9.46 -12.50
N GLN A 54 -5.71 8.82 -12.70
CA GLN A 54 -7.03 9.45 -12.83
C GLN A 54 -7.90 9.03 -11.65
N LEU A 55 -8.34 10.00 -10.86
CA LEU A 55 -9.38 9.82 -9.86
C LEU A 55 -10.71 9.53 -10.56
N LYS A 56 -11.48 8.59 -10.01
CA LYS A 56 -12.80 8.23 -10.57
C LYS A 56 -13.83 9.35 -10.36
N SER A 57 -13.71 10.10 -9.26
CA SER A 57 -14.51 11.30 -9.02
C SER A 57 -14.24 12.35 -10.08
N THR A 58 -15.29 13.06 -10.52
CA THR A 58 -15.20 14.13 -11.54
C THR A 58 -14.77 15.47 -10.96
N SER A 59 -15.10 15.72 -9.68
CA SER A 59 -14.84 16.97 -8.97
C SER A 59 -14.23 16.71 -7.58
N PRO A 60 -13.08 16.02 -7.49
CA PRO A 60 -12.44 15.75 -6.20
C PRO A 60 -11.64 16.95 -5.70
N THR A 61 -11.70 17.19 -4.40
CA THR A 61 -10.71 17.95 -3.64
C THR A 61 -9.82 16.98 -2.87
N ILE A 62 -8.58 16.85 -3.30
CA ILE A 62 -7.56 16.00 -2.67
C ILE A 62 -7.04 16.74 -1.43
N GLN A 63 -7.13 16.08 -0.28
CA GLN A 63 -6.68 16.60 1.01
C GLN A 63 -5.40 15.91 1.52
N GLN A 64 -5.21 14.65 1.15
CA GLN A 64 -4.04 13.87 1.55
C GLN A 64 -3.62 12.91 0.43
N ILE A 65 -2.31 12.79 0.22
CA ILE A 65 -1.68 11.79 -0.65
C ILE A 65 -0.75 10.95 0.20
N GLN A 66 -0.84 9.63 0.11
CA GLN A 66 0.12 8.70 0.71
C GLN A 66 0.90 8.00 -0.40
N LEU A 67 2.23 8.01 -0.28
CA LEU A 67 3.15 7.32 -1.17
C LEU A 67 3.88 6.24 -0.38
N LEU A 68 3.70 4.97 -0.75
CA LEU A 68 4.47 3.88 -0.18
C LEU A 68 5.52 3.42 -1.20
N SER A 69 6.79 3.70 -0.95
CA SER A 69 7.90 3.32 -1.83
C SER A 69 8.43 1.93 -1.51
N HIS A 70 8.95 1.25 -2.54
CA HIS A 70 9.62 -0.03 -2.40
C HIS A 70 10.89 0.11 -1.55
N GLN A 71 11.17 -0.86 -0.67
CA GLN A 71 12.17 -0.78 0.39
C GLN A 71 13.61 -0.45 -0.06
N SER A 72 14.00 -0.83 -1.28
CA SER A 72 15.32 -0.55 -1.87
C SER A 72 15.28 0.26 -3.16
N LYS A 73 14.09 0.53 -3.74
CA LYS A 73 13.94 1.21 -5.03
C LYS A 73 13.33 2.60 -4.80
N ILE A 74 13.87 3.30 -3.82
CA ILE A 74 13.31 4.57 -3.32
C ILE A 74 13.80 5.72 -4.19
N SER A 75 12.87 6.50 -4.74
CA SER A 75 13.21 7.74 -5.45
C SER A 75 13.70 8.81 -4.46
N SER A 76 14.80 9.50 -4.78
CA SER A 76 15.34 10.57 -3.93
C SER A 76 14.42 11.79 -3.83
N LYS A 77 13.57 12.02 -4.84
CA LYS A 77 12.65 13.15 -4.92
C LYS A 77 11.44 12.78 -5.79
N VAL A 78 10.24 13.02 -5.29
CA VAL A 78 9.00 12.88 -6.05
C VAL A 78 8.34 14.24 -6.18
N GLU A 79 8.14 14.69 -7.42
CA GLU A 79 7.40 15.90 -7.73
C GLU A 79 5.95 15.55 -8.04
N ILE A 80 5.03 16.39 -7.57
CA ILE A 80 3.60 16.11 -7.59
C ILE A 80 2.92 17.24 -8.36
N PHE A 81 2.08 16.84 -9.30
CA PHE A 81 1.27 17.74 -10.11
C PHE A 81 -0.18 17.30 -10.06
N VAL A 82 -1.09 18.27 -10.12
CA VAL A 82 -2.53 18.03 -10.26
C VAL A 82 -2.99 18.59 -11.60
N GLY A 83 -3.92 17.90 -12.25
CA GLY A 83 -4.46 18.29 -13.54
C GLY A 83 -5.97 18.15 -13.59
N ARG A 84 -6.56 18.87 -14.53
CA ARG A 84 -7.97 18.81 -14.89
C ARG A 84 -8.08 18.65 -16.40
N ASP A 85 -9.05 17.86 -16.83
CA ASP A 85 -9.37 17.77 -18.26
C ASP A 85 -10.44 18.82 -18.58
N TYR A 86 -9.99 19.97 -19.08
CA TYR A 86 -10.86 21.07 -19.48
C TYR A 86 -11.54 20.85 -20.84
N ARG A 87 -11.21 19.78 -21.57
CA ARG A 87 -11.63 19.57 -22.97
C ARG A 87 -12.58 18.38 -23.14
N LYS A 88 -13.22 17.93 -22.06
CA LYS A 88 -14.07 16.74 -22.01
C LYS A 88 -15.10 16.70 -23.15
N ARG A 89 -14.81 15.94 -24.21
CA ARG A 89 -15.82 15.41 -25.13
C ARG A 89 -16.22 14.04 -24.60
N GLU A 90 -17.51 13.83 -24.41
CA GLU A 90 -18.13 12.75 -23.61
C GLU A 90 -17.79 11.30 -24.04
N SER A 91 -17.02 11.12 -25.12
CA SER A 91 -16.77 9.83 -25.79
C SER A 91 -15.30 9.55 -26.13
N GLU A 92 -14.35 10.42 -25.78
CA GLU A 92 -12.93 10.19 -26.07
C GLU A 92 -12.18 9.54 -24.91
N LYS A 93 -11.32 8.57 -25.23
CA LYS A 93 -10.39 7.97 -24.27
C LYS A 93 -9.45 9.06 -23.75
N VAL A 94 -9.36 9.20 -22.43
CA VAL A 94 -8.46 10.17 -21.80
C VAL A 94 -7.01 9.82 -22.14
N VAL A 95 -6.28 10.79 -22.70
CA VAL A 95 -4.85 10.68 -23.03
C VAL A 95 -4.08 11.64 -22.15
N ALA A 96 -3.05 11.14 -21.46
CA ALA A 96 -2.30 11.91 -20.48
C ALA A 96 -1.66 13.19 -21.05
N SER A 97 -1.28 13.20 -22.34
CA SER A 97 -0.68 14.35 -23.03
C SER A 97 -1.61 15.55 -23.19
N ARG A 98 -2.93 15.38 -23.00
CA ARG A 98 -3.93 16.46 -23.13
C ARG A 98 -4.23 17.16 -21.82
N ILE A 99 -3.76 16.60 -20.70
CA ILE A 99 -4.04 17.13 -19.37
C ILE A 99 -3.03 18.23 -19.06
N GLU A 100 -3.54 19.41 -18.73
CA GLU A 100 -2.70 20.48 -18.22
C GLU A 100 -2.42 20.24 -16.73
N PHE A 101 -1.14 20.18 -16.38
CA PHE A 101 -0.67 19.87 -15.04
C PHE A 101 -0.11 21.10 -14.33
N LYS A 102 -0.70 21.42 -13.18
CA LYS A 102 -0.16 22.41 -12.23
C LYS A 102 0.69 21.70 -11.18
N ARG A 103 1.92 22.19 -10.99
CA ARG A 103 2.81 21.67 -9.93
C ARG A 103 2.26 22.00 -8.55
N LEU A 104 2.08 20.99 -7.71
CA LEU A 104 1.75 21.15 -6.28
C LEU A 104 3.01 21.35 -5.44
N GLY A 105 4.08 20.64 -5.78
CA GLY A 105 5.34 20.70 -5.05
C GLY A 105 6.18 19.45 -5.24
N TYR A 106 7.04 19.17 -4.26
CA TYR A 106 7.84 17.95 -4.22
C TYR A 106 8.03 17.46 -2.79
N THR A 107 8.40 16.20 -2.66
CA THR A 107 8.85 15.63 -1.39
C THR A 107 10.11 14.81 -1.59
N ARG A 108 10.92 14.66 -0.54
CA ARG A 108 12.06 13.74 -0.50
C ARG A 108 11.71 12.54 0.36
N LEU A 109 12.19 11.38 -0.05
CA LEU A 109 12.01 10.11 0.64
C LEU A 109 13.32 9.73 1.34
N ASP A 110 13.23 9.07 2.49
CA ASP A 110 14.42 8.57 3.21
C ASP A 110 15.06 7.41 2.44
N PRO A 111 16.40 7.33 2.35
CA PRO A 111 17.11 6.24 1.67
C PRO A 111 16.93 4.88 2.32
N ASN A 112 16.41 4.85 3.56
CA ASN A 112 16.09 3.63 4.29
C ASN A 112 17.31 2.76 4.67
N ASP A 113 18.48 3.39 4.77
CA ASP A 113 19.74 2.74 5.18
C ASP A 113 19.63 2.12 6.57
N ARG A 114 18.90 2.79 7.49
CA ARG A 114 18.73 2.36 8.89
C ARG A 114 18.08 0.98 9.02
N SER A 115 17.20 0.59 8.10
CA SER A 115 16.56 -0.73 8.11
C SER A 115 17.35 -1.79 7.32
N GLY A 116 18.47 -1.40 6.71
CA GLY A 116 19.17 -2.24 5.72
C GLY A 116 18.31 -2.49 4.49
N TYR A 117 17.49 -1.51 4.08
CA TYR A 117 16.58 -1.59 2.93
C TYR A 117 15.51 -2.69 3.05
N LYS A 118 15.09 -3.00 4.27
CA LYS A 118 14.07 -4.04 4.56
C LYS A 118 12.70 -3.44 4.80
N ALA A 119 12.64 -2.19 5.25
CA ALA A 119 11.38 -1.52 5.53
C ALA A 119 10.85 -0.78 4.31
N ARG A 120 9.52 -0.70 4.13
CA ARG A 120 8.95 0.20 3.12
C ARG A 120 8.92 1.64 3.65
N GLU A 121 9.12 2.62 2.77
CA GLU A 121 9.08 4.05 3.12
C GLU A 121 7.69 4.61 2.81
N LEU A 122 6.95 5.05 3.85
CA LEU A 122 5.63 5.66 3.72
C LEU A 122 5.72 7.17 3.91
N LYS A 123 5.30 7.93 2.89
CA LYS A 123 5.22 9.39 2.95
C LYS A 123 3.77 9.87 2.83
N THR A 124 3.29 10.52 3.88
CA THR A 124 2.00 11.22 3.88
C THR A 124 2.22 12.70 3.57
N ILE A 125 1.49 13.22 2.58
CA ILE A 125 1.54 14.59 2.09
C ILE A 125 0.15 15.18 2.25
N HIS A 126 0.04 16.28 3.00
CA HIS A 126 -1.21 17.02 3.14
C HIS A 126 -1.23 18.15 2.10
N VAL A 127 -2.32 18.23 1.34
CA VAL A 127 -2.53 19.21 0.28
C VAL A 127 -3.97 19.70 0.33
N SER A 128 -4.29 20.78 -0.36
CA SER A 128 -5.66 21.10 -0.73
C SER A 128 -5.63 21.41 -2.21
N ALA A 129 -5.98 20.43 -3.03
CA ALA A 129 -5.81 20.49 -4.46
C ALA A 129 -7.03 19.92 -5.17
N GLU A 130 -7.62 20.71 -6.04
CA GLU A 130 -8.73 20.25 -6.87
C GLU A 130 -8.22 19.76 -8.22
N GLY A 131 -8.62 18.55 -8.61
CA GLY A 131 -8.33 18.04 -9.93
C GLY A 131 -8.42 16.52 -10.03
N GLN A 132 -8.87 16.06 -11.18
CA GLN A 132 -9.14 14.65 -11.44
C GLN A 132 -7.85 13.85 -11.71
N PHE A 133 -6.77 14.51 -12.09
CA PHE A 133 -5.53 13.84 -12.48
C PHE A 133 -4.40 14.19 -11.54
N VAL A 134 -3.57 13.21 -11.20
CA VAL A 134 -2.36 13.43 -10.42
C VAL A 134 -1.20 12.82 -11.18
N LYS A 135 -0.13 13.59 -11.38
CA LYS A 135 1.12 13.12 -11.97
C LYS A 135 2.23 13.13 -10.92
N PHE A 136 2.90 11.99 -10.80
CA PHE A 136 4.13 11.83 -10.02
C PHE A 136 5.31 11.81 -10.97
N VAL A 137 6.33 12.61 -10.67
CA VAL A 137 7.61 12.62 -11.39
C VAL A 137 8.69 12.19 -10.41
N LEU A 138 9.15 10.95 -10.55
CA LEU A 138 10.13 10.30 -9.71
C LEU A 138 11.52 10.54 -10.30
N GLN A 139 12.39 11.16 -9.50
CA GLN A 139 13.80 11.38 -9.83
C GLN A 139 14.65 10.15 -9.51
N LYS A 140 15.97 10.26 -9.74
CA LYS A 140 16.96 9.22 -9.46
C LYS A 140 16.73 8.50 -8.13
N CYS A 141 16.96 7.20 -8.09
CA CYS A 141 16.88 6.43 -6.86
C CYS A 141 18.01 6.77 -5.87
N HIS A 142 17.80 6.41 -4.61
CA HIS A 142 18.90 6.28 -3.64
C HIS A 142 19.71 5.03 -3.98
N VAL A 143 20.99 5.21 -4.30
CA VAL A 143 21.89 4.11 -4.69
C VAL A 143 22.14 3.21 -3.49
N ASN A 144 21.97 1.90 -3.67
CA ASN A 144 22.22 0.91 -2.63
C ASN A 144 22.51 -0.48 -3.23
N THR A 145 23.01 -1.39 -2.39
CA THR A 145 23.43 -2.74 -2.80
C THR A 145 22.28 -3.68 -3.18
N LYS A 146 21.03 -3.31 -2.88
CA LYS A 146 19.83 -4.10 -3.21
C LYS A 146 19.12 -3.62 -4.48
N ASN A 147 19.58 -2.52 -5.08
CA ASN A 147 19.01 -1.94 -6.29
C ASN A 147 20.09 -1.79 -7.38
N LEU A 148 20.54 -2.94 -7.90
CA LEU A 148 21.64 -3.02 -8.87
C LEU A 148 21.34 -2.33 -10.20
N TYR A 149 20.06 -2.14 -10.51
CA TYR A 149 19.60 -1.62 -11.79
C TYR A 149 19.20 -0.15 -11.75
N ASN A 150 19.44 0.53 -10.61
CA ASN A 150 19.06 1.92 -10.37
C ASN A 150 17.58 2.18 -10.73
N GLN A 151 16.67 1.34 -10.25
CA GLN A 151 15.24 1.48 -10.49
C GLN A 151 14.58 2.34 -9.41
N VAL A 152 13.39 2.86 -9.73
CA VAL A 152 12.45 3.42 -8.73
C VAL A 152 11.17 2.59 -8.70
N GLY A 153 10.55 2.49 -7.53
CA GLY A 153 9.35 1.68 -7.34
C GLY A 153 8.41 2.22 -6.27
N LEU A 154 7.13 2.01 -6.52
CA LEU A 154 6.03 2.32 -5.61
C LEU A 154 5.25 1.04 -5.34
N ILE A 155 4.99 0.77 -4.07
CA ILE A 155 4.13 -0.34 -3.65
C ILE A 155 2.66 0.07 -3.67
N GLY A 156 2.36 1.31 -3.28
CA GLY A 156 0.99 1.81 -3.21
C GLY A 156 0.93 3.32 -3.23
N VAL A 157 -0.21 3.83 -3.71
CA VAL A 157 -0.56 5.25 -3.69
C VAL A 157 -1.98 5.36 -3.19
N ASN A 158 -2.25 6.31 -2.30
CA ASN A 158 -3.58 6.53 -1.77
C ASN A 158 -3.92 8.01 -1.73
N PHE A 159 -5.19 8.31 -1.94
CA PHE A 159 -5.73 9.66 -1.97
C PHE A 159 -6.89 9.73 -0.99
N LEU A 160 -6.83 10.66 -0.05
CA LEU A 160 -7.98 11.00 0.79
C LEU A 160 -8.44 12.41 0.42
N GLY A 161 -9.74 12.61 0.40
CA GLY A 161 -10.33 13.89 0.05
C GLY A 161 -11.84 13.85 0.04
N VAL A 162 -12.43 14.91 -0.48
CA VAL A 162 -13.88 15.06 -0.57
C VAL A 162 -14.31 15.14 -2.02
N GLU A 163 -15.46 14.56 -2.32
CA GLU A 163 -16.12 14.74 -3.61
C GLU A 163 -17.09 15.91 -3.49
N GLN A 164 -16.93 16.93 -4.34
CA GLN A 164 -17.91 18.00 -4.43
C GLN A 164 -19.16 17.46 -5.13
N SER A 165 -20.26 17.31 -4.38
CA SER A 165 -21.56 17.00 -4.96
C SER A 165 -22.01 18.16 -5.86
N ALA A 166 -22.41 17.85 -7.08
CA ALA A 166 -22.87 18.85 -8.06
C ALA A 166 -24.12 19.65 -7.60
N ALA A 167 -24.80 19.20 -6.53
CA ALA A 167 -26.02 19.80 -6.02
C ALA A 167 -25.81 21.10 -5.21
N THR A 168 -24.60 21.39 -4.72
CA THR A 168 -24.35 22.53 -3.82
C THR A 168 -24.01 23.83 -4.56
N ALA A 169 -23.85 23.79 -5.89
CA ALA A 169 -23.40 24.95 -6.68
C ALA A 169 -24.50 25.95 -7.08
N MET A 170 -25.73 25.83 -6.54
CA MET A 170 -26.85 26.72 -6.89
C MET A 170 -27.63 27.17 -5.65
N THR A 171 -27.03 27.99 -4.79
CA THR A 171 -27.71 29.01 -3.95
C THR A 171 -26.64 29.74 -3.14
N GLU A 172 -26.08 30.83 -3.68
CA GLU A 172 -25.38 31.83 -2.89
C GLU A 172 -26.21 33.12 -2.93
N GLU A 173 -27.16 33.29 -2.01
CA GLU A 173 -27.58 34.62 -1.53
C GLU A 173 -27.91 34.55 -0.02
N GLU A 174 -27.16 35.35 0.73
CA GLU A 174 -27.42 36.03 2.02
C GLU A 174 -28.12 35.29 3.18
N ASN A 175 -27.39 35.05 4.29
CA ASN A 175 -27.82 35.54 5.62
C ASN A 175 -26.65 35.53 6.63
N VAL A 176 -26.48 36.65 7.35
CA VAL A 176 -25.46 36.92 8.36
C VAL A 176 -26.06 36.93 9.76
N ASP A 177 -26.36 35.76 10.34
CA ASP A 177 -26.35 35.57 11.81
C ASP A 177 -26.63 34.10 12.17
N ALA A 178 -25.61 33.38 12.66
CA ALA A 178 -25.76 32.18 13.51
C ALA A 178 -24.37 31.61 13.84
N MET A 179 -23.81 32.06 14.96
CA MET A 179 -22.56 31.58 15.54
C MET A 179 -22.88 30.51 16.59
N VAL A 180 -22.90 29.22 16.21
CA VAL A 180 -22.99 28.10 17.17
C VAL A 180 -22.15 26.90 16.69
N ALA A 181 -21.14 26.58 17.50
CA ALA A 181 -20.39 25.32 17.64
C ALA A 181 -20.21 24.41 16.39
N GLY A 182 -19.08 24.56 15.71
CA GLY A 182 -18.65 23.61 14.68
C GLY A 182 -18.23 22.26 15.28
N GLU A 183 -18.86 21.17 14.83
CA GLU A 183 -18.40 19.81 15.09
C GLU A 183 -16.97 19.60 14.53
N PRO A 184 -16.12 18.83 15.21
CA PRO A 184 -14.79 18.52 14.71
C PRO A 184 -14.90 17.69 13.43
N ALA A 185 -14.26 18.15 12.35
CA ALA A 185 -14.14 17.42 11.09
C ALA A 185 -13.82 15.95 11.34
N LYS A 186 -14.69 15.05 10.86
CA LYS A 186 -14.53 13.59 11.01
C LYS A 186 -13.15 13.19 10.51
N ARG A 187 -12.36 12.55 11.38
CA ARG A 187 -11.02 12.06 11.02
C ARG A 187 -11.15 10.95 9.97
N PRO A 188 -10.23 10.85 9.00
CA PRO A 188 -10.23 9.75 8.06
C PRO A 188 -10.16 8.42 8.80
N SER A 189 -10.90 7.43 8.31
CA SER A 189 -10.97 6.11 8.93
C SER A 189 -9.57 5.48 9.01
N PRO A 190 -9.16 4.88 10.15
CA PRO A 190 -7.89 4.16 10.24
C PRO A 190 -7.83 2.96 9.27
N TYR A 191 -8.96 2.55 8.71
CA TYR A 191 -9.08 1.47 7.73
C TYR A 191 -8.87 1.93 6.28
N ASP A 192 -8.78 3.24 6.03
CA ASP A 192 -8.44 3.79 4.72
C ASP A 192 -6.93 4.00 4.53
N ASP A 193 -6.12 3.61 5.50
CA ASP A 193 -4.66 3.70 5.45
C ASP A 193 -4.02 2.57 4.63
N ILE A 194 -3.01 2.89 3.81
CA ILE A 194 -2.30 1.91 2.97
C ILE A 194 -1.68 0.79 3.82
N ALA A 195 -1.10 1.10 4.98
CA ALA A 195 -0.41 0.10 5.79
C ALA A 195 -1.36 -0.99 6.26
N PHE A 196 -2.59 -0.61 6.62
CA PHE A 196 -3.63 -1.54 7.02
C PHE A 196 -4.05 -2.46 5.86
N GLU A 197 -4.32 -1.88 4.68
CA GLU A 197 -4.77 -2.64 3.51
C GLU A 197 -3.73 -3.65 2.99
N LEU A 198 -2.44 -3.39 3.20
CA LEU A 198 -1.38 -4.32 2.80
C LEU A 198 -1.20 -5.50 3.77
N GLN A 199 -1.86 -5.51 4.93
CA GLN A 199 -1.75 -6.61 5.90
C GLN A 199 -2.93 -7.57 5.86
N ILE A 200 -4.06 -7.13 5.33
CA ILE A 200 -5.34 -7.85 5.40
C ILE A 200 -5.81 -8.15 3.98
N ASP A 201 -6.33 -9.34 3.74
CA ASP A 201 -6.87 -9.69 2.44
C ASP A 201 -8.01 -8.75 2.01
N ALA A 202 -8.18 -8.57 0.71
CA ALA A 202 -9.08 -7.56 0.16
C ALA A 202 -10.56 -7.77 0.57
N GLU A 203 -11.00 -9.02 0.75
CA GLU A 203 -12.38 -9.32 1.12
C GLU A 203 -12.65 -8.96 2.59
N SER A 204 -11.77 -9.37 3.49
CA SER A 204 -11.85 -9.02 4.91
C SER A 204 -11.71 -7.51 5.11
N ALA A 205 -10.79 -6.85 4.39
CA ALA A 205 -10.61 -5.40 4.47
C ALA A 205 -11.90 -4.64 4.06
N GLY A 206 -12.59 -5.08 3.00
CA GLY A 206 -13.88 -4.50 2.59
C GLY A 206 -14.95 -4.61 3.68
N LYS A 207 -15.13 -5.81 4.23
CA LYS A 207 -16.09 -6.08 5.32
C LYS A 207 -15.75 -5.29 6.59
N ILE A 208 -14.46 -5.13 6.94
CA ILE A 208 -14.04 -4.32 8.09
C ILE A 208 -14.44 -2.85 7.90
N LYS A 209 -14.32 -2.30 6.69
CA LYS A 209 -14.73 -0.91 6.41
C LYS A 209 -16.23 -0.70 6.59
N GLU A 210 -17.04 -1.65 6.13
CA GLU A 210 -18.50 -1.64 6.31
C GLU A 210 -18.87 -1.68 7.79
N LEU A 211 -18.36 -2.68 8.53
CA LEU A 211 -18.60 -2.79 9.98
C LEU A 211 -18.12 -1.57 10.76
N ALA A 212 -17.03 -0.93 10.32
CA ALA A 212 -16.52 0.29 10.94
C ALA A 212 -17.46 1.48 10.72
N ALA A 213 -18.06 1.61 9.55
CA ALA A 213 -19.06 2.63 9.25
C ALA A 213 -20.34 2.41 10.08
N ASP A 214 -20.79 1.16 10.18
CA ASP A 214 -21.95 0.82 11.01
C ASP A 214 -21.68 1.04 12.50
N LYS A 215 -20.45 0.77 12.96
CA LYS A 215 -20.03 1.05 14.33
C LYS A 215 -20.08 2.56 14.61
N GLU A 216 -19.64 3.37 13.67
CA GLU A 216 -19.70 4.84 13.80
C GLU A 216 -21.15 5.33 13.84
N ARG A 217 -22.05 4.73 13.02
CA ARG A 217 -23.49 5.02 13.06
C ARG A 217 -24.09 4.67 14.41
N ALA A 218 -23.80 3.48 14.94
CA ALA A 218 -24.27 3.06 16.26
C ALA A 218 -23.76 3.96 17.39
N VAL A 219 -22.52 4.48 17.30
CA VAL A 219 -22.00 5.46 18.26
C VAL A 219 -22.75 6.80 18.14
N ALA A 220 -23.05 7.26 16.92
CA ALA A 220 -23.82 8.48 16.70
C ALA A 220 -25.27 8.37 17.20
N ASP A 221 -25.86 7.18 17.10
CA ASP A 221 -27.21 6.86 17.60
C ASP A 221 -27.24 6.54 19.11
N GLU A 222 -26.11 6.69 19.81
CA GLU A 222 -25.92 6.33 21.23
C GLU A 222 -26.21 4.85 21.57
N ASP A 223 -26.26 3.96 20.57
CA ASP A 223 -26.34 2.50 20.74
C ASP A 223 -24.94 1.90 21.00
N TYR A 224 -24.47 2.08 22.23
CA TYR A 224 -23.16 1.60 22.66
C TYR A 224 -23.03 0.08 22.70
N ASP A 225 -24.14 -0.65 22.86
CA ASP A 225 -24.14 -2.11 22.88
C ASP A 225 -23.88 -2.69 21.49
N THR A 226 -24.55 -2.14 20.47
CA THR A 226 -24.28 -2.50 19.08
C THR A 226 -22.87 -2.09 18.67
N ALA A 227 -22.42 -0.87 19.03
CA ALA A 227 -21.04 -0.44 18.76
C ALA A 227 -19.99 -1.38 19.39
N LYS A 228 -20.24 -1.87 20.60
CA LYS A 228 -19.35 -2.84 21.29
C LYS A 228 -19.32 -4.19 20.59
N LYS A 229 -20.46 -4.68 20.08
CA LYS A 229 -20.52 -5.92 19.29
C LYS A 229 -19.76 -5.77 17.97
N LEU A 230 -20.00 -4.68 17.24
CA LEU A 230 -19.31 -4.40 15.98
C LEU A 230 -17.79 -4.27 16.16
N LYS A 231 -17.34 -3.63 17.24
CA LYS A 231 -15.90 -3.57 17.57
C LYS A 231 -15.27 -4.96 17.73
N LYS A 232 -15.95 -5.88 18.42
CA LYS A 232 -15.45 -7.26 18.59
C LYS A 232 -15.39 -8.00 17.26
N GLU A 233 -16.41 -7.83 16.42
CA GLU A 233 -16.45 -8.47 15.09
C GLU A 233 -15.33 -7.95 14.19
N ILE A 234 -15.06 -6.64 14.21
CA ILE A 234 -13.94 -6.04 13.48
C ILE A 234 -12.60 -6.65 13.90
N GLU A 235 -12.34 -6.81 15.20
CA GLU A 235 -11.08 -7.41 15.66
C GLU A 235 -10.95 -8.89 15.24
N LYS A 236 -12.02 -9.68 15.36
CA LYS A 236 -12.04 -11.06 14.89
C LYS A 236 -11.78 -11.15 13.38
N LEU A 237 -12.38 -10.25 12.60
CA LEU A 237 -12.21 -10.24 11.16
C LEU A 237 -10.82 -9.79 10.72
N LYS A 238 -10.15 -8.90 11.48
CA LYS A 238 -8.73 -8.58 11.26
C LYS A 238 -7.85 -9.82 11.42
N GLU A 239 -8.05 -10.60 12.48
CA GLU A 239 -7.29 -11.83 12.72
C GLU A 239 -7.48 -12.85 11.60
N VAL A 240 -8.73 -13.06 11.18
CA VAL A 240 -9.05 -13.94 10.03
C VAL A 240 -8.38 -13.42 8.77
N GLY A 241 -8.45 -12.11 8.49
CA GLY A 241 -7.91 -11.56 7.26
C GLY A 241 -6.39 -11.58 7.17
N MET A 242 -5.68 -11.39 8.28
CA MET A 242 -4.23 -11.61 8.34
C MET A 242 -3.86 -13.09 8.18
N ALA A 243 -4.64 -14.00 8.76
CA ALA A 243 -4.41 -15.44 8.62
C ALA A 243 -4.62 -15.90 7.16
N VAL A 244 -5.68 -15.42 6.51
CA VAL A 244 -5.96 -15.66 5.08
C VAL A 244 -4.81 -15.12 4.23
N ALA A 245 -4.36 -13.89 4.47
CA ALA A 245 -3.23 -13.28 3.76
C ALA A 245 -1.96 -14.17 3.81
N LYS A 246 -1.64 -14.69 5.00
CA LYS A 246 -0.49 -15.57 5.20
C LYS A 246 -0.64 -16.92 4.49
N LEU A 247 -1.84 -17.51 4.53
CA LEU A 247 -2.12 -18.76 3.82
C LEU A 247 -2.09 -18.58 2.31
N GLU A 248 -2.56 -17.44 1.79
CA GLU A 248 -2.48 -17.12 0.37
C GLU A 248 -1.03 -16.99 -0.11
N ALA A 249 -0.15 -16.37 0.70
CA ALA A 249 1.28 -16.30 0.41
C ALA A 249 1.90 -17.70 0.34
N LYS A 250 1.59 -18.57 1.32
CA LYS A 250 2.06 -19.97 1.32
C LYS A 250 1.52 -20.76 0.14
N LYS A 251 0.25 -20.58 -0.21
CA LYS A 251 -0.38 -21.24 -1.35
C LYS A 251 0.32 -20.84 -2.64
N LYS A 252 0.60 -19.55 -2.82
CA LYS A 252 1.32 -19.03 -3.99
C LYS A 252 2.72 -19.62 -4.10
N LYS A 253 3.43 -19.75 -2.98
CA LYS A 253 4.72 -20.44 -2.92
C LYS A 253 4.61 -21.92 -3.31
N ALA A 254 3.66 -22.66 -2.73
CA ALA A 254 3.46 -24.08 -3.05
C ALA A 254 3.14 -24.30 -4.54
N VAL A 255 2.34 -23.42 -5.16
CA VAL A 255 2.09 -23.44 -6.61
C VAL A 255 3.36 -23.19 -7.42
N ALA A 256 4.22 -22.26 -6.99
CA ALA A 256 5.49 -21.98 -7.66
C ALA A 256 6.50 -23.13 -7.52
N ASP A 257 6.45 -23.86 -6.39
CA ASP A 257 7.26 -25.04 -6.11
C ASP A 257 6.68 -26.33 -6.74
N GLU A 258 5.60 -26.22 -7.54
CA GLU A 258 4.85 -27.33 -8.16
C GLU A 258 4.27 -28.36 -7.16
N ASP A 259 4.18 -28.00 -5.88
CA ASP A 259 3.51 -28.77 -4.84
C ASP A 259 1.99 -28.48 -4.84
N TYR A 260 1.31 -29.08 -5.82
CA TYR A 260 -0.12 -28.89 -6.01
C TYR A 260 -0.99 -29.48 -4.89
N ASP A 261 -0.50 -30.52 -4.19
CA ASP A 261 -1.22 -31.14 -3.08
C ASP A 261 -1.26 -30.20 -1.88
N THR A 262 -0.12 -29.61 -1.50
CA THR A 262 -0.07 -28.57 -0.46
C THR A 262 -0.88 -27.35 -0.86
N ALA A 263 -0.79 -26.91 -2.13
CA ALA A 263 -1.59 -25.78 -2.61
C ALA A 263 -3.10 -26.03 -2.51
N LYS A 264 -3.56 -27.26 -2.81
CA LYS A 264 -4.96 -27.66 -2.69
C LYS A 264 -5.43 -27.64 -1.23
N ASN A 265 -4.63 -28.18 -0.32
CA ASN A 265 -4.94 -28.17 1.11
C ASN A 265 -5.01 -26.74 1.68
N LEU A 266 -4.06 -25.89 1.31
CA LEU A 266 -4.07 -24.46 1.69
C LEU A 266 -5.28 -23.72 1.13
N LYS A 267 -5.70 -24.02 -0.10
CA LYS A 267 -6.92 -23.44 -0.69
C LYS A 267 -8.17 -23.81 0.12
N MET A 268 -8.34 -25.09 0.49
CA MET A 268 -9.48 -25.53 1.30
C MET A 268 -9.49 -24.86 2.68
N GLU A 269 -8.32 -24.70 3.30
CA GLU A 269 -8.19 -24.03 4.59
C GLU A 269 -8.54 -22.53 4.50
N ILE A 270 -8.11 -21.83 3.44
CA ILE A 270 -8.50 -20.43 3.18
C ILE A 270 -10.03 -20.32 3.06
N GLU A 271 -10.65 -21.21 2.30
CA GLU A 271 -12.10 -21.22 2.10
C GLU A 271 -12.86 -21.51 3.41
N ARG A 272 -12.33 -22.44 4.23
CA ARG A 272 -12.88 -22.73 5.56
C ARG A 272 -12.81 -21.51 6.48
N LEU A 273 -11.69 -20.77 6.48
CA LEU A 273 -11.55 -19.56 7.31
C LEU A 273 -12.48 -18.44 6.84
N ARG A 274 -12.65 -18.24 5.53
CA ARG A 274 -13.59 -17.26 4.99
C ARG A 274 -15.03 -17.60 5.35
N ASN A 275 -15.44 -18.85 5.18
CA ASN A 275 -16.81 -19.28 5.43
C ASN A 275 -17.13 -19.40 6.93
N GLY A 276 -16.18 -19.90 7.72
CA GLY A 276 -16.29 -20.01 9.18
C GLY A 276 -16.25 -18.67 9.90
N GLY A 277 -15.66 -17.63 9.29
CA GLY A 277 -15.72 -16.25 9.77
C GLY A 277 -17.11 -15.63 9.59
N VAL A 278 -17.84 -15.99 8.52
CA VAL A 278 -19.16 -15.44 8.18
C VAL A 278 -20.32 -16.20 8.89
N GLN A 279 -20.13 -17.47 9.27
CA GLN A 279 -21.17 -18.31 9.88
C GLN A 279 -21.05 -18.49 11.40
N GLN A 280 -20.93 -17.39 12.16
CA GLN A 280 -21.13 -17.43 13.62
C GLN A 280 -22.34 -16.63 14.11
N GLN A 281 -23.33 -16.38 13.25
CA GLN A 281 -24.67 -15.98 13.65
C GLN A 281 -25.71 -16.79 12.88
N GLN A 282 -26.11 -17.91 13.48
CA GLN A 282 -27.44 -18.56 13.48
C GLN A 282 -27.26 -20.08 13.61
N MET A 283 -27.31 -20.59 14.84
CA MET A 283 -27.76 -21.96 15.07
C MET A 283 -29.24 -21.90 15.44
N PRO A 284 -30.16 -22.54 14.70
CA PRO A 284 -31.50 -22.78 15.22
C PRO A 284 -31.38 -23.78 16.36
N ALA A 285 -31.99 -23.44 17.50
CA ALA A 285 -32.13 -24.32 18.65
C ALA A 285 -32.95 -25.56 18.25
N HIS A 286 -32.29 -26.68 18.00
CA HIS A 286 -32.96 -27.98 17.94
C HIS A 286 -32.69 -28.73 19.24
N PHE A 287 -33.70 -28.73 20.10
CA PHE A 287 -33.80 -29.63 21.25
C PHE A 287 -33.55 -31.06 20.78
N SER A 288 -32.60 -31.74 21.41
CA SER A 288 -32.49 -33.21 21.38
C SER A 288 -32.45 -33.67 22.82
N GLN A 289 -33.53 -34.32 23.24
CA GLN A 289 -33.64 -34.99 24.54
C GLN A 289 -32.57 -36.11 24.66
N PRO A 290 -32.04 -36.38 25.87
CA PRO A 290 -31.23 -37.56 26.11
C PRO A 290 -32.10 -38.84 26.24
N PRO A 291 -31.59 -40.03 25.88
CA PRO A 291 -32.34 -41.29 25.94
C PRO A 291 -32.48 -41.81 27.39
N PRO A 292 -33.46 -42.70 27.66
CA PRO A 292 -33.79 -43.13 29.02
C PRO A 292 -32.79 -44.19 29.52
N VAL A 293 -32.24 -43.97 30.71
CA VAL A 293 -31.40 -44.94 31.42
C VAL A 293 -32.27 -45.74 32.39
N GLN A 294 -32.21 -47.07 32.27
CA GLN A 294 -32.95 -48.03 33.07
C GLN A 294 -32.43 -48.09 34.53
N HIS A 295 -33.36 -48.23 35.48
CA HIS A 295 -33.10 -48.33 36.92
C HIS A 295 -32.67 -49.74 37.36
N ALA A 296 -31.69 -49.81 38.29
CA ALA A 296 -31.67 -50.56 39.57
C ALA A 296 -30.25 -51.06 39.96
N PRO A 297 -29.94 -51.39 41.23
CA PRO A 297 -30.38 -50.79 42.50
C PRO A 297 -29.22 -50.38 43.46
N VAL A 298 -29.64 -49.62 44.47
CA VAL A 298 -29.06 -49.12 45.74
C VAL A 298 -27.91 -49.93 46.39
N VAL A 299 -26.84 -49.23 46.80
CA VAL A 299 -26.09 -49.47 48.06
C VAL A 299 -25.78 -48.13 48.73
N ALA A 300 -25.86 -48.11 50.07
CA ALA A 300 -26.03 -46.97 50.95
C ALA A 300 -24.73 -46.47 51.63
N VAL A 301 -24.58 -45.12 51.71
CA VAL A 301 -24.24 -44.26 52.90
C VAL A 301 -22.79 -44.35 53.51
N PRO A 302 -22.22 -43.34 54.24
CA PRO A 302 -22.60 -41.95 54.55
C PRO A 302 -21.56 -40.82 54.27
N GLU A 303 -22.15 -39.62 54.13
CA GLU A 303 -21.84 -38.25 54.61
C GLU A 303 -20.70 -37.95 55.62
N SER A 304 -19.96 -36.86 55.37
CA SER A 304 -19.45 -35.82 56.31
C SER A 304 -18.33 -34.98 55.63
N VAL A 305 -17.99 -33.72 55.89
CA VAL A 305 -18.43 -32.55 56.68
C VAL A 305 -17.53 -31.37 56.20
N LEU A 306 -18.05 -30.14 56.10
CA LEU A 306 -17.28 -28.88 55.92
C LEU A 306 -16.44 -28.54 57.17
N PRO A 307 -15.37 -27.72 57.09
CA PRO A 307 -15.54 -26.35 57.62
C PRO A 307 -14.72 -25.22 56.94
N THR A 308 -15.38 -24.07 56.83
CA THR A 308 -15.06 -22.71 57.32
C THR A 308 -13.68 -22.03 57.16
N VAL A 309 -13.76 -20.76 56.73
CA VAL A 309 -12.79 -19.65 56.66
C VAL A 309 -12.35 -19.16 58.07
N PRO A 310 -11.22 -18.43 58.21
CA PRO A 310 -11.28 -16.96 58.40
C PRO A 310 -10.14 -16.22 57.62
N GLU A 311 -10.35 -15.10 56.93
CA GLU A 311 -10.46 -13.68 57.35
C GLU A 311 -9.24 -13.12 58.13
N THR A 312 -8.65 -12.06 57.56
CA THR A 312 -7.88 -10.91 58.11
C THR A 312 -6.82 -10.49 57.07
N ALA A 313 -6.42 -9.24 56.84
CA ALA A 313 -6.88 -7.90 57.18
C ALA A 313 -6.08 -6.92 56.28
N GLU A 314 -6.72 -5.79 55.94
CA GLU A 314 -6.19 -4.42 55.79
C GLU A 314 -4.85 -4.09 55.07
N GLY A 315 -4.86 -2.96 54.34
CA GLY A 315 -3.77 -1.97 54.49
C GLY A 315 -3.14 -1.36 53.24
N VAL A 316 -3.80 -0.35 52.68
CA VAL A 316 -3.28 1.00 52.32
C VAL A 316 -1.86 1.15 51.72
N GLY A 317 -1.76 1.86 50.58
CA GLY A 317 -0.56 2.66 50.29
C GLY A 317 -0.31 3.04 48.82
N SER A 318 -0.92 4.15 48.37
CA SER A 318 -0.34 4.96 47.27
C SER A 318 0.95 5.65 47.76
N PRO A 319 1.85 6.08 46.85
CA PRO A 319 1.88 7.52 46.62
C PRO A 319 2.08 7.93 45.16
N ALA A 320 1.62 9.15 44.89
CA ALA A 320 1.84 9.93 43.68
C ALA A 320 3.29 10.39 43.54
N VAL A 321 3.75 10.57 42.31
CA VAL A 321 4.82 11.52 41.98
C VAL A 321 4.46 12.24 40.68
N SER A 322 4.23 13.53 40.82
CA SER A 322 4.15 14.53 39.75
C SER A 322 5.56 14.94 39.33
N HIS A 323 5.88 14.90 38.03
CA HIS A 323 6.85 15.84 37.45
C HIS A 323 6.42 16.28 36.05
N THR A 324 6.36 17.60 35.94
CA THR A 324 6.26 18.44 34.76
C THR A 324 7.34 18.14 33.73
N SER A 325 7.02 18.22 32.42
CA SER A 325 7.84 18.95 31.43
C SER A 325 7.17 19.02 30.05
N SER A 326 7.20 20.24 29.52
CA SER A 326 6.96 20.69 28.14
C SER A 326 7.80 19.92 27.11
N ALA A 327 7.22 19.63 25.92
CA ALA A 327 7.78 20.02 24.62
C ALA A 327 7.10 19.29 23.43
N THR A 328 6.68 20.10 22.45
CA THR A 328 6.76 19.88 20.99
C THR A 328 6.02 18.71 20.32
N ALA A 329 5.26 19.08 19.30
CA ALA A 329 4.53 18.22 18.37
C ALA A 329 5.33 16.99 17.90
N GLY A 330 4.89 15.83 18.35
CA GLY A 330 5.39 14.53 17.92
C GLY A 330 4.95 14.23 16.49
N VAL A 331 5.91 14.17 15.58
CA VAL A 331 5.80 13.36 14.37
C VAL A 331 5.68 11.92 14.85
N ALA A 332 4.49 11.32 14.73
CA ALA A 332 4.32 9.89 14.96
C ALA A 332 5.12 9.15 13.90
N ALA A 333 6.30 8.64 14.28
CA ALA A 333 7.01 7.62 13.54
C ALA A 333 6.13 6.37 13.54
N ILE A 334 5.38 6.16 12.45
CA ILE A 334 4.68 4.91 12.21
C ILE A 334 5.74 3.84 12.01
N SER A 335 5.65 2.79 12.83
CA SER A 335 6.54 1.63 12.84
C SER A 335 6.81 1.13 11.43
N LEU A 336 8.10 1.09 11.07
CA LEU A 336 8.65 0.61 9.80
C LEU A 336 8.13 -0.82 9.51
N LEU A 337 7.34 -0.97 8.44
CA LEU A 337 6.78 -2.27 8.04
C LEU A 337 7.88 -3.15 7.42
N PRO A 338 8.10 -4.39 7.93
CA PRO A 338 9.02 -5.32 7.28
C PRO A 338 8.45 -5.77 5.93
N ALA A 339 9.27 -5.75 4.88
CA ALA A 339 8.95 -6.45 3.64
C ALA A 339 9.02 -7.96 3.87
N ASP A 340 7.97 -8.70 3.54
CA ASP A 340 8.03 -10.16 3.49
C ASP A 340 9.07 -10.58 2.44
N GLU A 341 9.99 -11.46 2.84
CA GLU A 341 11.12 -11.92 2.04
C GLU A 341 10.64 -12.92 0.98
N VAL A 342 10.04 -12.41 -0.10
CA VAL A 342 9.77 -13.23 -1.30
C VAL A 342 11.08 -13.31 -2.09
N ASN A 343 11.66 -14.50 -2.11
CA ASN A 343 12.91 -14.83 -2.79
C ASN A 343 12.84 -14.45 -4.29
N GLU A 344 13.40 -13.31 -4.68
CA GLU A 344 13.58 -12.87 -6.07
C GLU A 344 14.72 -13.65 -6.75
N ARG A 345 14.58 -14.98 -6.87
CA ARG A 345 15.50 -15.81 -7.66
C ARG A 345 14.73 -16.64 -8.69
N GLY A 346 15.04 -16.42 -9.97
CA GLY A 346 15.00 -17.50 -10.96
C GLY A 346 14.19 -17.22 -12.22
N GLY A 347 14.78 -16.50 -13.18
CA GLY A 347 14.51 -16.71 -14.60
C GLY A 347 15.79 -17.25 -15.24
N SER A 348 16.05 -18.55 -15.10
CA SER A 348 17.15 -19.23 -15.81
C SER A 348 16.58 -19.80 -17.10
N GLU A 349 16.86 -19.16 -18.22
CA GLU A 349 16.68 -19.77 -19.53
C GLU A 349 17.62 -20.98 -19.65
N ARG A 350 17.04 -22.17 -19.84
CA ARG A 350 17.74 -23.33 -20.40
C ARG A 350 17.04 -23.73 -21.68
N GLY A 351 17.44 -23.12 -22.78
CA GLY A 351 17.25 -23.68 -24.12
C GLY A 351 18.31 -24.74 -24.36
N GLY A 352 17.90 -26.01 -24.41
CA GLY A 352 18.75 -27.11 -24.82
C GLY A 352 18.89 -27.12 -26.34
N VAL A 353 20.12 -27.04 -26.84
CA VAL A 353 20.46 -27.46 -28.21
C VAL A 353 21.57 -28.50 -28.10
N HIS A 354 21.29 -29.66 -28.68
CA HIS A 354 22.12 -30.84 -28.71
C HIS A 354 22.78 -30.92 -30.09
N VAL A 355 24.10 -30.73 -30.19
CA VAL A 355 24.94 -31.25 -31.27
C VAL A 355 26.32 -31.53 -30.69
N GLY A 356 26.81 -32.76 -30.85
CA GLY A 356 28.10 -33.22 -30.33
C GLY A 356 29.26 -33.11 -31.32
N GLY A 357 30.45 -33.43 -30.83
CA GLY A 357 31.52 -34.08 -31.60
C GLY A 357 32.88 -33.37 -31.65
N GLY A 358 33.88 -33.96 -30.97
CA GLY A 358 35.33 -33.81 -31.20
C GLY A 358 35.94 -32.52 -30.62
N GLY A 359 37.11 -32.47 -30.00
CA GLY A 359 38.24 -33.40 -29.88
C GLY A 359 39.50 -32.55 -29.62
N GLU A 360 40.44 -33.11 -28.85
CA GLU A 360 41.85 -32.71 -28.70
C GLU A 360 42.29 -31.66 -27.66
N GLU A 361 43.44 -32.03 -27.10
CA GLU A 361 44.15 -31.55 -25.93
C GLU A 361 44.99 -30.28 -26.20
N GLY A 362 45.33 -29.55 -25.14
CA GLY A 362 46.31 -28.45 -25.25
C GLY A 362 46.52 -27.69 -23.94
N VAL A 363 47.40 -28.23 -23.09
CA VAL A 363 48.01 -27.56 -21.94
C VAL A 363 48.81 -26.33 -22.39
N VAL A 364 48.76 -25.22 -21.65
CA VAL A 364 49.90 -24.37 -21.20
C VAL A 364 49.37 -23.09 -20.51
N GLN A 365 49.84 -22.85 -19.28
CA GLN A 365 49.89 -21.59 -18.54
C GLN A 365 51.39 -21.22 -18.30
N PRO A 366 51.73 -20.03 -17.76
CA PRO A 366 51.93 -18.73 -18.41
C PRO A 366 53.44 -18.32 -18.35
N PRO A 367 53.81 -17.05 -18.59
CA PRO A 367 54.45 -16.36 -17.46
C PRO A 367 54.20 -14.85 -17.33
N LEU A 368 54.08 -14.44 -16.05
CA LEU A 368 54.72 -13.34 -15.33
C LEU A 368 55.18 -12.06 -16.08
N GLY A 369 54.69 -10.91 -15.58
CA GLY A 369 55.58 -10.01 -14.84
C GLY A 369 55.85 -8.59 -15.39
N PHE A 370 55.65 -7.63 -14.47
CA PHE A 370 56.27 -6.30 -14.36
C PHE A 370 55.70 -5.11 -15.14
N GLY A 371 55.50 -4.00 -14.42
CA GLY A 371 55.48 -2.65 -15.00
C GLY A 371 54.57 -1.63 -14.34
N SER A 372 54.83 -1.29 -13.08
CA SER A 372 54.34 -0.03 -12.49
C SER A 372 55.04 1.14 -13.18
N VAL A 373 54.29 2.01 -13.87
CA VAL A 373 54.76 3.32 -14.35
C VAL A 373 53.58 4.30 -14.34
N ALA A 374 53.57 5.23 -13.38
CA ALA A 374 52.99 6.56 -13.58
C ALA A 374 54.01 7.41 -14.36
N PRO A 375 53.64 8.33 -15.27
CA PRO A 375 53.26 9.72 -14.91
C PRO A 375 52.39 10.42 -16.02
N PRO A 376 52.34 11.76 -16.20
CA PRO A 376 52.27 12.89 -15.26
C PRO A 376 50.98 13.74 -15.44
N SER A 377 50.81 14.69 -14.53
CA SER A 377 49.85 15.80 -14.54
C SER A 377 50.11 16.87 -15.62
N ASN A 378 49.02 17.57 -15.98
CA ASN A 378 48.88 18.84 -16.73
C ASN A 378 48.98 18.80 -18.26
N VAL A 379 47.81 18.94 -18.94
CA VAL A 379 47.59 19.91 -20.04
C VAL A 379 46.11 20.32 -20.12
N ALA A 380 45.92 21.65 -20.04
CA ALA A 380 44.91 22.54 -20.64
C ALA A 380 43.39 22.21 -20.66
N HIS A 381 42.65 23.20 -20.16
CA HIS A 381 41.25 23.49 -20.46
C HIS A 381 40.98 23.53 -21.98
N ASP A 382 39.99 22.75 -22.43
CA ASP A 382 39.24 22.99 -23.67
C ASP A 382 37.74 22.93 -23.28
N GLU A 383 37.16 24.10 -23.02
CA GLU A 383 35.72 24.27 -22.84
C GLU A 383 35.01 24.04 -24.17
N ARG A 384 34.60 22.79 -24.44
CA ARG A 384 33.58 22.52 -25.46
C ARG A 384 32.21 22.71 -24.85
N VAL A 385 31.67 23.90 -25.10
CA VAL A 385 30.27 24.27 -24.96
C VAL A 385 29.40 23.19 -25.63
N ILE A 386 28.67 22.43 -24.81
CA ILE A 386 27.59 21.56 -25.28
C ILE A 386 26.40 22.50 -25.58
N PRO A 387 25.88 22.56 -26.82
CA PRO A 387 24.72 23.41 -27.12
C PRO A 387 23.50 22.87 -26.37
N THR A 388 22.97 23.67 -25.45
CA THR A 388 21.64 23.45 -24.89
C THR A 388 20.62 23.67 -26.00
N MET A 389 20.04 22.58 -26.52
CA MET A 389 18.94 22.66 -27.47
C MET A 389 17.65 23.10 -26.78
N THR A 390 17.35 24.39 -26.87
CA THR A 390 16.05 24.99 -26.51
C THR A 390 15.35 25.49 -27.78
N ASP A 391 15.12 24.59 -28.74
CA ASP A 391 14.27 24.89 -29.90
C ASP A 391 13.13 23.85 -29.98
N PRO A 392 11.88 24.21 -29.62
CA PRO A 392 10.72 23.32 -29.69
C PRO A 392 10.35 22.92 -31.12
N THR A 393 10.82 23.63 -32.15
CA THR A 393 10.40 23.44 -33.54
C THR A 393 11.10 22.27 -34.22
N LEU A 394 12.28 21.85 -33.73
CA LEU A 394 13.04 20.72 -34.28
C LEU A 394 12.49 19.35 -33.86
N ARG A 395 11.83 19.28 -32.69
CA ARG A 395 11.26 18.04 -32.14
C ARG A 395 10.07 17.53 -32.96
N ASP A 396 9.28 18.45 -33.51
CA ASP A 396 8.14 18.13 -34.37
C ASP A 396 8.57 17.73 -35.79
N GLN A 397 9.73 18.21 -36.26
CA GLN A 397 10.31 17.79 -37.55
C GLN A 397 10.87 16.36 -37.49
N ILE A 398 11.55 15.99 -36.40
CA ILE A 398 12.08 14.63 -36.23
C ILE A 398 10.93 13.60 -36.08
N TRP A 399 9.83 13.98 -35.43
CA TRP A 399 8.64 13.12 -35.34
C TRP A 399 7.94 12.90 -36.69
N LYS A 400 7.87 13.93 -37.55
CA LYS A 400 7.30 13.81 -38.90
C LYS A 400 8.15 12.96 -39.86
N GLU A 401 9.47 12.99 -39.73
CA GLU A 401 10.37 12.14 -40.54
C GLU A 401 10.37 10.67 -40.11
N MET A 402 10.01 10.37 -38.86
CA MET A 402 9.87 8.99 -38.40
C MET A 402 8.54 8.33 -38.84
N GLU A 403 7.44 9.09 -38.94
CA GLU A 403 6.16 8.58 -39.46
C GLU A 403 6.17 8.28 -40.96
N THR A 404 7.12 8.81 -41.73
CA THR A 404 7.22 8.59 -43.18
C THR A 404 8.12 7.42 -43.58
N LYS A 405 8.79 6.76 -42.63
CA LYS A 405 9.68 5.60 -42.88
C LYS A 405 9.12 4.24 -42.47
N GLU A 406 7.90 4.19 -41.92
CA GLU A 406 7.17 2.95 -41.66
C GLU A 406 5.84 2.87 -42.44
N GLY A 407 5.88 3.26 -43.72
CA GLY A 407 4.81 3.07 -44.69
C GLY A 407 5.25 2.18 -45.84
#